data_AF-A0A433RAM4-F1
#
_entry.id   AF-A0A433RAM4-F1
#
_cell.length_a   1.000
_cell.length_b   1.000
_cell.length_c   1.000
_cell.angle_alpha   90.00
_cell.angle_beta   90.00
_cell.angle_gamma   90.00
#
_symmetry.space_group_name_H-M   'P 1'
#
loop_
_entity.id
_entity.type
_entity.pdbx_description
1 polymer ?
#
loop_
_entity_poly.entity_id
_entity_poly.type
_entity_poly.pdbx_seq_one_letter_code
_entity_poly.pdbx_strand_id
1 'polypeptide(L)'
;MSNLDYTIKLVYPDWVIDGLRDKRMGFSGKYKNYRFPIGAKMLVYLTEQQLIMGINTVKGTWKDGEVFESRPGYPIKLPVVMDYEVSKEGQGLHIKEIQSIVPLFQPHKDMSFFPLTEDQYNSLEKMLKDKN
;
A
#
# COMPACT_ATOMS: atom_id res chain seq x y z
N MET A 1 -13.06 5.50 15.70
CA MET A 1 -11.91 5.41 14.78
C MET A 1 -12.45 5.41 13.37
N SER A 2 -12.00 6.32 12.51
CA SER A 2 -12.35 6.29 11.09
C SER A 2 -11.81 5.01 10.44
N ASN A 3 -12.58 4.42 9.54
CA ASN A 3 -12.09 3.28 8.75
C ASN A 3 -10.99 3.75 7.79
N LEU A 4 -9.96 2.93 7.62
CA LEU A 4 -8.91 3.17 6.61
C LEU A 4 -9.32 2.52 5.29
N ASP A 5 -10.34 3.10 4.66
CA ASP A 5 -10.91 2.58 3.40
C ASP A 5 -9.95 2.79 2.22
N TYR A 6 -9.20 3.89 2.22
CA TYR A 6 -8.26 4.23 1.15
C TYR A 6 -6.93 4.67 1.74
N THR A 7 -5.82 4.09 1.27
CA THR A 7 -4.48 4.43 1.76
C THR A 7 -3.43 4.37 0.66
N ILE A 8 -2.32 5.08 0.87
CA ILE A 8 -1.04 4.78 0.23
C ILE A 8 -0.26 3.89 1.20
N LYS A 9 0.06 2.67 0.80
CA LYS A 9 0.90 1.74 1.55
C LYS A 9 2.35 1.92 1.14
N LEU A 10 3.24 2.19 2.10
CA LEU A 10 4.68 2.30 1.84
C LEU A 10 5.31 0.91 1.95
N VAL A 11 6.05 0.52 0.91
CA VAL A 11 6.77 -0.75 0.83
C VAL A 11 8.25 -0.52 0.51
N TYR A 12 9.08 -1.40 1.03
CA TYR A 12 10.54 -1.36 0.89
C TYR A 12 11.01 -2.44 -0.10
N PRO A 13 12.29 -2.43 -0.53
CA PRO A 13 12.76 -3.30 -1.62
C PRO A 13 12.58 -4.80 -1.33
N ASP A 14 12.57 -5.21 -0.07
CA ASP A 14 12.33 -6.58 0.36
C ASP A 14 10.91 -7.09 0.06
N TRP A 15 9.93 -6.19 -0.08
CA TRP A 15 8.58 -6.52 -0.53
C TRP A 15 8.55 -6.92 -2.01
N VAL A 16 9.40 -6.33 -2.85
CA VAL A 16 9.42 -6.61 -4.30
C VAL A 16 9.80 -8.07 -4.57
N ILE A 17 10.71 -8.63 -3.76
CA ILE A 17 11.18 -10.02 -3.86
C ILE A 17 10.35 -11.00 -3.00
N ASP A 18 9.31 -10.53 -2.32
CA ASP A 18 8.45 -11.39 -1.51
C ASP A 18 7.49 -12.19 -2.41
N GLY A 19 7.69 -13.51 -2.50
CA GLY A 19 6.85 -14.40 -3.29
C GLY A 19 5.38 -14.50 -2.82
N LEU A 20 5.00 -13.80 -1.75
CA LEU A 20 3.63 -13.65 -1.27
C LEU A 20 3.11 -12.20 -1.33
N ARG A 21 3.82 -11.29 -2.01
CA ARG A 21 3.48 -9.85 -2.08
C ARG A 21 2.08 -9.56 -2.66
N ASP A 22 1.59 -10.47 -3.49
CA ASP A 22 0.26 -10.46 -4.11
C ASP A 22 -0.85 -10.94 -3.16
N LYS A 23 -0.48 -11.62 -2.05
CA LYS A 23 -1.40 -12.25 -1.10
C LYS A 23 -1.41 -11.59 0.27
N ARG A 24 -0.35 -10.88 0.64
CA ARG A 24 -0.25 -10.21 1.95
C ARG A 24 0.53 -8.90 1.91
N MET A 25 0.19 -8.03 2.85
CA MET A 25 0.89 -6.79 3.10
C MET A 25 1.43 -6.76 4.53
N GLY A 26 2.75 -6.55 4.68
CA GLY A 26 3.43 -6.51 5.97
C GLY A 26 3.34 -5.14 6.66
N PHE A 27 3.18 -5.14 7.98
CA PHE A 27 3.20 -3.92 8.80
C PHE A 27 4.02 -4.12 10.07
N SER A 28 4.60 -3.02 10.56
CA SER A 28 5.17 -2.98 11.91
C SER A 28 4.09 -3.23 12.97
N GLY A 29 4.45 -3.89 14.06
CA GLY A 29 3.52 -4.25 15.15
C GLY A 29 2.81 -3.04 15.81
N LYS A 30 3.39 -1.83 15.69
CA LYS A 30 2.75 -0.60 16.20
C LYS A 30 1.41 -0.28 15.52
N TYR A 31 1.15 -0.85 14.34
CA TYR A 31 -0.07 -0.60 13.58
C TYR A 31 -1.22 -1.59 13.88
N LYS A 32 -1.06 -2.53 14.81
CA LYS A 32 -2.06 -3.59 15.11
C LYS A 32 -3.45 -3.06 15.52
N ASN A 33 -3.51 -1.83 16.06
CA ASN A 33 -4.76 -1.22 16.52
C ASN A 33 -5.49 -0.43 15.41
N TYR A 34 -4.90 -0.32 14.22
CA TYR A 34 -5.57 0.30 13.07
C TYR A 34 -6.49 -0.70 12.39
N ARG A 35 -7.62 -0.23 11.89
CA ARG A 35 -8.62 -1.07 11.21
C ARG A 35 -8.65 -0.77 9.72
N PHE A 36 -8.27 -1.78 8.94
CA PHE A 36 -8.46 -1.82 7.50
C PHE A 36 -9.65 -2.74 7.21
N PRO A 37 -10.81 -2.23 6.80
CA PRO A 37 -11.94 -3.09 6.49
C PRO A 37 -11.67 -3.94 5.24
N ILE A 38 -12.33 -5.09 5.15
CA ILE A 38 -12.33 -5.90 3.93
C ILE A 38 -12.94 -5.06 2.80
N GLY A 39 -12.28 -5.05 1.64
CA GLY A 39 -12.63 -4.18 0.52
C GLY A 39 -11.88 -2.84 0.48
N ALA A 40 -11.18 -2.47 1.57
CA ALA A 40 -10.31 -1.29 1.56
C ALA A 40 -9.24 -1.40 0.47
N LYS A 41 -8.85 -0.25 -0.06
CA LYS A 41 -7.92 -0.12 -1.18
C LYS A 41 -6.60 0.50 -0.75
N MET A 42 -5.52 -0.03 -1.32
CA MET A 42 -4.15 0.41 -1.04
C MET A 42 -3.41 0.70 -2.34
N LEU A 43 -2.96 1.95 -2.52
CA LEU A 43 -1.95 2.27 -3.54
C LEU A 43 -0.57 1.88 -2.99
N VAL A 44 0.19 1.08 -3.73
CA VAL A 44 1.48 0.56 -3.29
C VAL A 44 2.60 1.52 -3.72
N TYR A 45 3.19 2.21 -2.75
CA TYR A 45 4.31 3.14 -2.93
C TYR A 45 5.64 2.49 -2.59
N LEU A 46 6.51 2.33 -3.59
CA LEU A 46 7.85 1.80 -3.44
C LEU A 46 8.80 2.92 -2.99
N THR A 47 9.34 2.82 -1.77
CA THR A 47 10.09 3.92 -1.15
C THR A 47 11.43 4.22 -1.83
N GLU A 48 12.11 3.19 -2.38
CA GLU A 48 13.40 3.36 -3.05
C GLU A 48 13.26 4.10 -4.38
N GLN A 49 12.24 3.76 -5.18
CA GLN A 49 11.97 4.39 -6.47
C GLN A 49 11.08 5.64 -6.35
N GLN A 50 10.54 5.89 -5.16
CA GLN A 50 9.65 7.01 -4.86
C GLN A 50 8.44 7.13 -5.80
N LEU A 51 7.77 6.01 -6.06
CA LEU A 51 6.62 5.95 -6.96
C LEU A 51 5.53 4.99 -6.47
N ILE A 52 4.28 5.23 -6.87
CA ILE A 52 3.20 4.26 -6.78
C ILE A 52 3.27 3.34 -8.00
N MET A 53 3.27 2.03 -7.77
CA MET A 53 3.37 1.01 -8.83
C MET A 53 2.24 -0.02 -8.82
N GLY A 54 1.34 0.01 -7.84
CA GLY A 54 0.32 -1.05 -7.74
C GLY A 54 -0.89 -0.66 -6.91
N ILE A 55 -1.90 -1.51 -7.01
CA ILE A 55 -3.17 -1.38 -6.28
C ILE A 55 -3.48 -2.73 -5.65
N ASN A 56 -3.72 -2.71 -4.34
CA ASN A 56 -4.16 -3.88 -3.60
C ASN A 56 -5.55 -3.65 -2.98
N THR A 57 -6.32 -4.73 -2.88
CA THR A 57 -7.56 -4.78 -2.09
C THR A 57 -7.36 -5.65 -0.86
N VAL A 58 -7.82 -5.18 0.29
CA VAL A 58 -7.86 -5.95 1.55
C VAL A 58 -8.88 -7.08 1.46
N LYS A 59 -8.46 -8.31 1.76
CA LYS A 59 -9.29 -9.52 1.70
C LYS A 59 -9.55 -10.16 3.05
N GLY A 60 -8.86 -9.72 4.10
CA GLY A 60 -9.03 -10.26 5.44
C GLY A 60 -8.59 -9.27 6.52
N THR A 61 -8.70 -9.73 7.76
CA THR A 61 -8.31 -9.01 8.96
C THR A 61 -6.87 -9.32 9.38
N TRP A 62 -6.38 -8.67 10.43
CA TRP A 62 -5.10 -9.02 11.04
C TRP A 62 -5.04 -10.49 11.50
N LYS A 63 -6.15 -11.01 12.03
CA LYS A 63 -6.25 -12.39 12.50
C LYS A 63 -6.10 -13.37 11.34
N ASP A 64 -6.75 -13.08 10.21
CA ASP A 64 -6.64 -13.90 9.00
C ASP A 64 -5.20 -13.90 8.45
N GLY A 65 -4.43 -12.84 8.71
CA GLY A 65 -3.02 -12.74 8.34
C GLY A 65 -2.04 -13.51 9.23
N GLU A 66 -2.49 -14.08 10.35
CA GLU A 66 -1.65 -14.91 11.24
C GLU A 66 -1.22 -16.22 10.56
N VAL A 67 -1.94 -16.64 9.49
CA VAL A 67 -1.58 -17.81 8.67
C VAL A 67 -0.26 -17.64 7.91
N PHE A 68 0.19 -16.39 7.73
CA PHE A 68 1.45 -16.09 7.06
C PHE A 68 2.60 -16.02 8.07
N GLU A 69 3.76 -16.57 7.72
CA GLU A 69 4.95 -16.50 8.57
C GLU A 69 5.39 -15.06 8.84
N SER A 70 5.74 -14.77 10.11
CA SER A 70 6.26 -13.46 10.52
C SER A 70 7.70 -13.27 10.06
N ARG A 71 7.99 -12.10 9.51
CA ARG A 71 9.36 -11.70 9.17
C ARG A 71 9.84 -10.57 10.09
N PRO A 72 11.15 -10.47 10.35
CA PRO A 72 11.72 -9.31 11.04
C PRO A 72 11.23 -8.00 10.40
N GLY A 73 10.81 -7.03 11.22
CA GLY A 73 10.26 -5.75 10.76
C GLY A 73 8.75 -5.74 10.45
N TYR A 74 8.17 -6.88 10.06
CA TYR A 74 6.75 -6.99 9.68
C TYR A 74 6.03 -8.12 10.43
N PRO A 75 5.85 -7.99 11.76
CA PRO A 75 5.26 -9.04 12.59
C PRO A 75 3.77 -9.25 12.33
N ILE A 76 3.06 -8.25 11.81
CA ILE A 76 1.63 -8.35 11.47
C ILE A 76 1.43 -8.23 9.97
N LYS A 77 0.44 -8.94 9.43
CA LYS A 77 0.18 -9.04 8.00
C LYS A 77 -1.31 -8.89 7.74
N LEU A 78 -1.62 -8.21 6.66
CA LEU A 78 -2.99 -8.08 6.18
C LEU A 78 -3.13 -8.91 4.90
N PRO A 79 -4.09 -9.84 4.82
CA PRO A 79 -4.39 -10.51 3.55
C PRO A 79 -4.88 -9.51 2.51
N VAL A 80 -4.30 -9.57 1.32
CA VAL A 80 -4.66 -8.70 0.19
C VAL A 80 -4.74 -9.52 -1.10
N VAL A 81 -5.30 -8.90 -2.13
CA VAL A 81 -5.05 -9.28 -3.53
C VAL A 81 -4.46 -8.08 -4.24
N MET A 82 -3.51 -8.31 -5.14
CA MET A 82 -3.00 -7.29 -6.05
C MET A 82 -3.92 -7.19 -7.26
N ASP A 83 -4.66 -6.08 -7.36
CA ASP A 83 -5.62 -5.83 -8.44
C ASP A 83 -4.93 -5.30 -9.71
N TYR A 84 -3.81 -4.59 -9.53
CA TYR A 84 -3.06 -3.95 -10.60
C TYR A 84 -1.60 -3.77 -10.20
N GLU A 85 -0.69 -4.01 -11.13
CA GLU A 85 0.74 -3.78 -10.97
C GLU A 85 1.31 -3.25 -12.29
N VAL A 86 2.16 -2.23 -12.19
CA VAL A 86 2.95 -1.74 -13.32
C VAL A 86 4.12 -2.71 -13.56
N SER A 87 4.12 -3.38 -14.71
CA SER A 87 5.05 -4.46 -15.02
C SER A 87 6.51 -4.03 -15.23
N LYS A 88 6.76 -2.75 -15.53
CA LYS A 88 8.09 -2.26 -15.88
C LYS A 88 8.70 -1.42 -14.76
N GLU A 89 9.94 -1.76 -14.40
CA GLU A 89 10.70 -1.04 -13.39
C GLU A 89 10.86 0.46 -13.73
N GLY A 90 10.77 1.31 -12.72
CA GLY A 90 10.86 2.76 -12.87
C GLY A 90 9.62 3.42 -13.47
N GLN A 91 8.56 2.66 -13.78
CA GLN A 91 7.27 3.20 -14.20
C GLN A 91 6.25 3.24 -13.05
N GLY A 92 5.29 4.14 -13.15
CA GLY A 92 4.29 4.42 -12.11
C GLY A 92 4.05 5.92 -11.92
N LEU A 93 3.47 6.29 -10.78
CA LEU A 93 3.28 7.69 -10.40
C LEU A 93 4.39 8.14 -9.45
N HIS A 94 5.25 9.04 -9.90
CA HIS A 94 6.33 9.57 -9.07
C HIS A 94 5.80 10.55 -8.02
N ILE A 95 6.60 10.76 -6.96
CA ILE A 95 6.24 11.61 -5.83
C ILE A 95 5.63 12.98 -6.19
N LYS A 96 6.12 13.65 -7.24
CA LYS A 96 5.57 14.94 -7.69
C LYS A 96 4.15 14.81 -8.26
N GLU A 97 3.87 13.74 -8.98
CA GLU A 97 2.54 13.44 -9.53
C GLU A 97 1.59 13.11 -8.38
N ILE A 98 2.05 12.33 -7.41
CA ILE A 98 1.27 12.01 -6.20
C ILE A 98 0.93 13.27 -5.43
N GLN A 99 1.91 14.13 -5.18
CA GLN A 99 1.76 15.38 -4.43
C GLN A 99 0.90 16.41 -5.15
N SER A 100 0.73 16.32 -6.47
CA SER A 100 -0.23 17.17 -7.19
C SER A 100 -1.68 16.89 -6.77
N ILE A 101 -1.98 15.67 -6.32
CA ILE A 101 -3.30 15.23 -5.82
C ILE A 101 -3.33 15.22 -4.28
N VAL A 102 -2.22 14.86 -3.64
CA VAL A 102 -2.09 14.70 -2.19
C VAL A 102 -0.91 15.54 -1.68
N PRO A 103 -1.04 16.88 -1.59
CA PRO A 103 0.09 17.77 -1.25
C PRO A 103 0.74 17.46 0.11
N LEU A 104 -0.01 16.88 1.04
CA LEU A 104 0.46 16.52 2.38
C LEU A 104 1.24 15.19 2.43
N PHE A 105 1.31 14.45 1.31
CA PHE A 105 2.02 13.18 1.28
C PHE A 105 3.53 13.42 1.31
N GLN A 106 4.12 13.19 2.49
CA GLN A 106 5.56 13.28 2.74
C GLN A 106 6.05 11.94 3.30
N PRO A 107 6.49 11.00 2.45
CA PRO A 107 6.89 9.67 2.89
C PRO A 107 8.18 9.74 3.73
N HIS A 108 8.21 8.99 4.84
CA HIS A 108 9.39 8.86 5.69
C HIS A 108 9.47 7.44 6.29
N LYS A 109 10.67 7.03 6.71
CA LYS A 109 10.99 5.65 7.12
C LYS A 109 10.07 5.04 8.19
N ASP A 110 9.53 5.88 9.09
CA ASP A 110 8.68 5.40 10.18
C ASP A 110 7.20 5.20 9.80
N MET A 111 6.81 5.61 8.58
CA MET A 111 5.44 5.53 8.07
C MET A 111 5.23 4.18 7.35
N SER A 112 4.16 3.47 7.70
CA SER A 112 3.75 2.27 6.96
C SER A 112 2.63 2.54 5.97
N PHE A 113 1.82 3.56 6.19
CA PHE A 113 0.78 3.99 5.26
C PHE A 113 0.44 5.48 5.47
N PHE A 114 -0.22 6.06 4.49
CA PHE A 114 -0.81 7.39 4.54
C PHE A 114 -2.31 7.29 4.19
N PRO A 115 -3.24 7.83 5.01
CA PRO A 115 -4.67 7.78 4.72
C PRO A 115 -5.03 8.73 3.56
N LEU A 116 -5.98 8.31 2.74
CA LEU A 116 -6.52 9.10 1.64
C LEU A 116 -8.02 9.33 1.82
N THR A 117 -8.49 10.42 1.24
CA THR A 117 -9.92 10.55 0.88
C THR A 117 -10.23 9.69 -0.34
N GLU A 118 -11.51 9.36 -0.54
CA GLU A 118 -11.97 8.61 -1.72
C GLU A 118 -11.61 9.35 -3.03
N ASP A 119 -11.83 10.67 -3.10
CA ASP A 119 -11.50 11.48 -4.28
C ASP A 119 -10.02 11.45 -4.63
N GLN A 120 -9.14 11.53 -3.61
CA GLN A 120 -7.69 11.42 -3.80
C GLN A 120 -7.31 10.03 -4.33
N TYR A 121 -7.90 8.98 -3.76
CA TYR A 121 -7.65 7.61 -4.22
C TYR A 121 -8.11 7.42 -5.67
N ASN A 122 -9.33 7.80 -6.00
CA ASN A 122 -9.90 7.67 -7.34
C ASN A 122 -9.07 8.43 -8.38
N SER A 123 -8.59 9.62 -8.03
CA SER A 123 -7.74 10.43 -8.90
C SER A 123 -6.38 9.77 -9.16
N LEU A 124 -5.73 9.24 -8.11
CA LEU A 124 -4.45 8.54 -8.24
C LEU A 124 -4.59 7.20 -8.96
N GLU A 125 -5.64 6.41 -8.66
CA GLU A 125 -5.92 5.16 -9.35
C GLU A 125 -6.10 5.38 -10.85
N LYS A 126 -6.94 6.36 -11.23
CA LYS A 126 -7.15 6.72 -12.62
C LYS A 126 -5.84 7.15 -13.29
N MET A 127 -5.09 8.06 -12.66
CA MET A 127 -3.83 8.55 -13.20
C MET A 127 -2.81 7.42 -13.39
N LEU A 128 -2.76 6.45 -12.47
CA LEU A 128 -1.85 5.30 -12.57
C LEU A 128 -2.20 4.42 -13.78
N LYS A 129 -3.48 4.09 -13.94
CA LYS A 129 -4.01 3.24 -15.02
C LYS A 129 -3.98 3.90 -16.40
N ASP A 130 -4.22 5.21 -16.47
CA ASP A 130 -4.19 5.95 -17.75
C ASP A 130 -2.74 6.09 -18.28
N LYS A 131 -1.75 6.04 -17.38
CA LYS A 131 -0.33 6.22 -17.71
C LYS A 131 0.37 4.92 -18.13
N ASN A 132 -0.09 3.75 -17.69
CA ASN A 132 0.63 2.46 -17.83
C ASN A 132 -0.30 1.32 -18.25
#